data_AF-A0A961LB80-F1
#
_entry.id   AF-A0A961LB80-F1
#
_cell.length_a   1.000
_cell.length_b   1.000
_cell.length_c   1.000
_cell.angle_alpha   90.00
_cell.angle_beta   90.00
_cell.angle_gamma   90.00
#
_symmetry.space_group_name_H-M   'P 1'
#
loop_
_entity.id
_entity.type
_entity.pdbx_description
1 polymer ?
#
loop_
_entity_poly.entity_id
_entity_poly.type
_entity_poly.pdbx_seq_one_letter_code
_entity_poly.pdbx_strand_id
1 'polypeptide(L)' 'RSIVGTLERVGAGAWPPGRVAEALARRDRSACGPVAPPDGLCLVAVRYGTDPFAPAP' A
#
# COMPACT_ATOMS: atom_id res chain seq x y z
N ARG A 1 2.54 2.90 1.82
CA ARG A 1 3.82 2.46 2.43
C ARG A 1 3.64 1.34 3.47
N SER A 2 2.67 1.41 4.40
CA SER A 2 2.41 0.33 5.38
C SER A 2 2.09 -1.03 4.75
N ILE A 3 1.33 -1.06 3.65
CA ILE A 3 1.06 -2.30 2.91
C ILE A 3 2.36 -2.93 2.40
N VAL A 4 3.19 -2.16 1.72
CA VAL A 4 4.48 -2.64 1.17
C VAL A 4 5.37 -3.20 2.27
N GLY A 5 5.54 -2.50 3.39
CA GLY A 5 6.36 -2.99 4.49
C GLY A 5 5.75 -4.19 5.24
N THR A 6 4.44 -4.42 5.15
CA THR A 6 3.81 -5.66 5.62
C THR A 6 4.09 -6.83 4.68
N LEU A 7 3.98 -6.60 3.37
CA LEU A 7 4.26 -7.62 2.35
C LEU A 7 5.74 -7.99 2.29
N GLU A 8 6.64 -7.04 2.54
CA GLU A 8 8.08 -7.29 2.65
C GLU A 8 8.39 -8.35 3.71
N ARG A 9 7.74 -8.30 4.88
CA ARG A 9 7.91 -9.33 5.94
C ARG A 9 7.53 -10.72 5.46
N VAL A 10 6.55 -10.83 4.57
CA VAL A 10 6.15 -12.11 3.95
C VAL A 10 7.16 -12.53 2.90
N GLY A 11 7.57 -11.62 2.01
CA GLY A 11 8.57 -11.90 0.97
C GLY A 11 9.93 -12.30 1.53
N ALA A 12 10.32 -11.74 2.68
CA ALA A 12 11.53 -12.10 3.42
C ALA A 12 11.38 -13.40 4.24
N GLY A 13 10.21 -14.06 4.22
CA GLY A 13 9.93 -15.30 4.96
C GLY A 13 9.73 -15.13 6.46
N ALA A 14 9.72 -13.90 6.98
CA ALA A 14 9.61 -13.65 8.41
C ALA A 14 8.16 -13.79 8.91
N TRP A 15 7.17 -13.52 8.07
CA TRP A 15 5.74 -13.66 8.38
C TRP A 15 5.09 -14.67 7.42
N PRO A 16 4.16 -15.52 7.89
CA PRO A 16 3.36 -16.33 6.98
C PRO A 16 2.36 -15.46 6.21
N PRO A 17 1.99 -15.81 4.96
CA PRO A 17 1.05 -15.03 4.16
C PRO A 17 -0.30 -14.75 4.85
N GLY A 18 -0.82 -15.73 5.62
CA GLY A 18 -2.08 -15.60 6.34
C GLY A 18 -2.12 -14.43 7.35
N ARG A 19 -0.96 -14.02 7.87
CA ARG A 19 -0.84 -12.91 8.82
C ARG A 19 -1.26 -11.56 8.24
N VAL A 20 -1.21 -11.40 6.92
CA VAL A 20 -1.67 -10.17 6.24
C VAL A 20 -3.18 -10.01 6.40
N ALA A 21 -3.94 -11.12 6.28
CA ALA A 21 -5.39 -11.10 6.47
C ALA A 21 -5.75 -10.77 7.92
N GLU A 22 -5.03 -11.34 8.89
CA GLU A 22 -5.20 -11.03 10.31
C GLU A 22 -4.95 -9.54 10.62
N ALA A 23 -3.90 -8.96 10.03
CA ALA A 23 -3.58 -7.54 10.20
C ALA A 23 -4.70 -6.64 9.64
N LEU A 24 -5.27 -6.97 8.49
CA LEU A 24 -6.41 -6.25 7.91
C LEU A 24 -7.66 -6.36 8.78
N ALA A 25 -7.97 -7.55 9.27
CA ALA A 25 -9.14 -7.80 10.10
C ALA A 25 -9.12 -6.98 11.40
N ARG A 26 -7.94 -6.73 11.96
CA ARG A 26 -7.77 -5.93 13.20
C ARG A 26 -8.10 -4.45 13.02
N ARG A 27 -8.07 -3.91 11.79
CA ARG A 27 -8.29 -2.47 11.51
C ARG A 27 -7.40 -1.55 12.37
N ASP A 28 -6.23 -2.04 12.75
CA ASP A 28 -5.27 -1.35 13.60
C ASP A 28 -3.94 -1.23 12.86
N ARG A 29 -3.45 0.01 12.75
CA ARG A 29 -2.18 0.32 12.08
C ARG A 29 -0.99 -0.34 12.80
N SER A 30 -1.08 -0.56 14.10
CA SER A 30 -0.03 -1.26 14.88
C SER A 30 0.11 -2.73 14.48
N ALA A 31 -0.92 -3.33 13.89
CA ALA A 31 -0.91 -4.71 13.43
C ALA A 31 -0.20 -4.89 12.07
N CYS A 32 0.08 -3.80 11.35
CA CYS A 32 0.84 -3.83 10.11
C CYS A 32 2.33 -4.11 10.37
N GLY A 33 3.04 -4.52 9.32
CA GLY A 33 4.50 -4.49 9.32
C GLY A 33 5.06 -3.06 9.39
N PRO A 34 6.39 -2.91 9.52
CA PRO A 34 7.05 -1.61 9.57
C PRO A 34 6.69 -0.76 8.34
N VAL A 35 6.67 0.56 8.48
CA VAL A 35 6.39 1.44 7.35
C VAL A 35 7.61 1.46 6.43
N ALA A 36 7.47 0.90 5.22
CA ALA A 36 8.54 0.92 4.20
C ALA A 36 9.05 2.35 3.96
N PRO A 37 10.34 2.62 3.68
CA PRO A 37 10.88 3.96 3.43
C PRO A 37 10.13 4.79 2.36
N PRO A 38 10.19 6.14 2.38
CA PRO A 38 9.47 6.97 1.43
C PRO A 38 10.10 6.98 0.04
N ASP A 39 11.42 6.84 -0.05
CA ASP A 39 12.19 7.10 -1.28
C ASP A 39 11.92 6.07 -2.40
N GLY A 40 11.31 4.93 -2.07
CA GLY A 40 10.89 3.90 -3.02
C GLY A 40 9.47 4.04 -3.57
N LEU A 41 8.70 5.07 -3.18
CA LEU A 41 7.34 5.28 -3.65
C LEU A 41 7.27 6.38 -4.71
N CYS A 42 6.75 6.06 -5.89
CA CYS A 42 6.49 7.02 -6.96
C CYS A 42 4.99 7.02 -7.35
N LEU A 43 4.43 8.21 -7.56
CA LEU A 43 3.10 8.36 -8.14
C LEU A 43 3.20 8.16 -9.66
N VAL A 44 2.63 7.08 -10.17
CA VAL A 44 2.73 6.73 -11.59
C VAL A 44 1.62 7.35 -12.44
N ALA A 45 0.41 7.45 -11.90
CA ALA A 45 -0.73 7.98 -12.64
C ALA A 45 -1.82 8.50 -11.70
N VAL A 46 -2.60 9.46 -12.20
CA VAL A 46 -3.85 9.93 -11.60
C VAL A 46 -4.96 9.74 -12.63
N ARG A 47 -6.11 9.22 -12.20
CA ARG A 47 -7.27 8.99 -13.07
C ARG A 47 -8.42 9.87 -12.59
N TYR A 48 -9.05 10.57 -13.52
CA TYR A 48 -10.25 11.38 -13.29
C TYR A 48 -11.42 10.77 -14.05
N GLY A 49 -12.63 10.88 -13.48
CA GLY A 49 -13.86 10.39 -14.14
C GLY A 49 -14.27 11.21 -15.37
N THR A 50 -13.85 12.47 -15.39
CA THR A 50 -13.95 13.38 -16.55
C THR A 50 -12.57 14.00 -16.71
N ASP A 51 -12.08 14.13 -17.94
CA ASP A 51 -10.78 14.74 -18.20
C ASP A 51 -10.80 16.21 -17.75
N PRO A 52 -10.05 16.59 -16.70
CA PRO A 52 -10.07 17.94 -16.17
C PRO A 52 -9.28 18.93 -17.04
N PHE A 53 -8.56 18.44 -18.06
CA PHE A 53 -7.76 19.24 -18.98
C PHE A 53 -8.33 19.21 -20.41
N ALA A 54 -9.51 18.62 -20.60
CA ALA A 54 -10.18 18.66 -21.89
C ALA A 54 -10.44 20.12 -22.30
N PRO A 55 -10.29 20.47 -23.59
CA PRO A 55 -10.65 21.79 -24.06
C PRO A 55 -12.14 22.05 -23.79
N ALA A 56 -12.47 23.28 -23.44
CA ALA A 56 -13.86 23.71 -23.38
C ALA A 56 -14.52 23.50 -24.76
N PRO A 57 -15.81 23.15 -24.80
CA PRO A 57 -16.55 23.01 -26.06
C PRO A 57 -16.52 24.30 -26.88
#